data_AF-A0A4Q3I131-F1
#
_entry.id   AF-A0A4Q3I131-F1
#
_cell.length_a   1.000
_cell.length_b   1.000
_cell.length_c   1.000
_cell.angle_alpha   90.00
_cell.angle_beta   90.00
_cell.angle_gamma   90.00
#
_symmetry.space_group_name_H-M   'P 1'
#
loop_
_entity.id
_entity.type
_entity.pdbx_description
1 polymer ?
#
loop_
_entity_poly.entity_id
_entity_poly.type
_entity_poly.pdbx_seq_one_letter_code
_entity_poly.pdbx_strand_id
1 'polypeptide(L)'
;SSDIENLLRANAGVSHAQIVAMTLASGIPTELLLPLRNSGRRGTSTWLQYCPQCLAGDEHPYFRRSWRLATKVSCRHHRCGLRDRCPSCQRRIEAYGQSKLVPQHFCVHCGFDLRKASKVIISVAAHLVDYRIDQMCRGASVTPEHQRVFLARLLQIPTLVMTHTSGSLLNFSSSTRIRCFEKFADRVCVRIMRDDDSAVWPSPYRAESAGNRRANTLV
;
A
#
# COMPACT_ATOMS: atom_id res chain seq x y z
N SER A 1 -14.12 17.23 -16.75
CA SER A 1 -13.85 16.96 -15.31
C SER A 1 -14.20 18.16 -14.43
N SER A 2 -13.94 19.40 -14.88
CA SER A 2 -14.29 20.64 -14.20
C SER A 2 -15.79 20.81 -13.88
N ASP A 3 -16.67 20.39 -14.79
CA ASP A 3 -18.12 20.64 -14.63
C ASP A 3 -18.76 19.80 -13.52
N ILE A 4 -18.34 18.53 -13.39
CA ILE A 4 -18.81 17.65 -12.30
C ILE A 4 -18.29 18.17 -10.95
N GLU A 5 -17.05 18.62 -10.89
CA GLU A 5 -16.48 19.20 -9.68
C GLU A 5 -17.20 20.49 -9.25
N ASN A 6 -17.54 21.35 -10.21
CA ASN A 6 -18.34 22.55 -9.97
C ASN A 6 -19.75 22.23 -9.45
N LEU A 7 -20.41 21.21 -10.03
CA LEU A 7 -21.72 20.75 -9.58
C LEU A 7 -21.68 20.15 -8.18
N LEU A 8 -20.67 19.34 -7.86
CA LEU A 8 -20.49 18.77 -6.52
C LEU A 8 -20.26 19.87 -5.48
N ARG A 9 -19.42 20.86 -5.79
CA ARG A 9 -19.18 22.01 -4.90
C ARG A 9 -20.46 22.79 -4.62
N ALA A 10 -21.24 23.10 -5.66
CA ALA A 10 -22.44 23.91 -5.53
C ALA A 10 -23.55 23.23 -4.70
N ASN A 11 -23.57 21.89 -4.65
CA ASN A 11 -24.69 21.15 -4.06
C ASN A 11 -24.33 20.35 -2.80
N ALA A 12 -23.05 20.08 -2.53
CA ALA A 12 -22.64 19.22 -1.42
C ALA A 12 -22.02 19.98 -0.24
N GLY A 13 -21.78 21.30 -0.35
CA GLY A 13 -21.09 22.07 0.68
C GLY A 13 -19.62 21.66 0.89
N VAL A 14 -19.04 20.91 -0.05
CA VAL A 14 -17.67 20.39 0.02
C VAL A 14 -16.73 21.37 -0.70
N SER A 15 -15.63 21.75 -0.04
CA SER A 15 -14.63 22.64 -0.63
C SER A 15 -13.88 21.99 -1.80
N HIS A 16 -13.37 22.80 -2.73
CA HIS A 16 -12.55 22.31 -3.85
C HIS A 16 -11.35 21.48 -3.36
N ALA A 17 -10.67 21.93 -2.28
CA ALA A 17 -9.56 21.20 -1.69
C ALA A 17 -9.97 19.80 -1.19
N GLN A 18 -11.16 19.67 -0.60
CA GLN A 18 -11.70 18.37 -0.17
C GLN A 18 -12.05 17.48 -1.37
N ILE A 19 -12.68 18.03 -2.42
CA ILE A 19 -12.99 17.27 -3.64
C ILE A 19 -11.69 16.76 -4.28
N VAL A 20 -10.70 17.63 -4.47
CA VAL A 20 -9.38 17.26 -5.01
C VAL A 20 -8.72 16.18 -4.14
N ALA A 21 -8.76 16.32 -2.81
CA ALA A 21 -8.23 15.31 -1.87
C ALA A 21 -8.99 13.96 -1.92
N MET A 22 -10.23 13.95 -2.42
CA MET A 22 -11.03 12.75 -2.65
C MET A 22 -10.85 12.16 -4.06
N THR A 23 -10.16 12.85 -4.98
CA THR A 23 -9.86 12.36 -6.33
C THR A 23 -8.46 11.71 -6.40
N LEU A 24 -8.22 10.83 -7.39
CA LEU A 24 -6.84 10.46 -7.71
C LEU A 24 -6.23 11.63 -8.46
N ALA A 25 -5.13 12.19 -7.96
CA ALA A 25 -4.25 12.97 -8.81
C ALA A 25 -3.85 12.09 -10.02
N SER A 26 -3.80 12.69 -11.21
CA SER A 26 -3.15 12.07 -12.37
C SER A 26 -1.73 11.62 -11.98
N GLY A 27 -1.34 10.41 -12.38
CA GLY A 27 0.01 9.89 -12.12
C GLY A 27 0.15 8.85 -11.00
N ILE A 28 -0.94 8.35 -10.40
CA ILE A 28 -0.84 7.21 -9.47
C ILE A 28 -0.68 5.89 -10.26
N PRO A 29 0.34 5.06 -9.97
CA PRO A 29 0.55 3.79 -10.67
C PRO A 29 -0.59 2.81 -10.40
N THR A 30 -1.34 2.45 -11.43
CA THR A 30 -2.50 1.56 -11.32
C THR A 30 -2.09 0.14 -10.94
N GLU A 31 -0.86 -0.26 -11.28
CA GLU A 31 -0.24 -1.53 -10.94
C GLU A 31 -0.03 -1.73 -9.44
N LEU A 32 -0.02 -0.64 -8.66
CA LEU A 32 0.09 -0.68 -7.20
C LEU A 32 -1.28 -0.70 -6.51
N LEU A 33 -2.40 -0.57 -7.23
CA LEU A 33 -3.72 -0.54 -6.61
C LEU A 33 -4.08 -1.91 -6.04
N LEU A 34 -4.43 -1.92 -4.76
CA LEU A 34 -4.93 -3.12 -4.08
C LEU A 34 -6.18 -3.65 -4.78
N PRO A 35 -6.30 -4.99 -4.89
CA PRO A 35 -7.38 -5.62 -5.63
C PRO A 35 -8.73 -5.35 -4.96
N LEU A 36 -9.71 -4.99 -5.79
CA LEU A 36 -11.10 -4.78 -5.42
C LEU A 36 -11.77 -6.09 -4.93
N ARG A 37 -11.54 -7.18 -5.67
CA ARG A 37 -12.11 -8.51 -5.40
C ARG A 37 -11.03 -9.42 -4.81
N ASN A 38 -11.38 -10.17 -3.77
CA ASN A 38 -10.42 -10.98 -3.03
C ASN A 38 -10.93 -12.42 -2.80
N SER A 39 -10.01 -13.37 -2.81
CA SER A 39 -10.16 -14.84 -2.77
C SER A 39 -10.64 -15.42 -1.43
N GLY A 40 -11.17 -14.59 -0.52
CA GLY A 40 -11.75 -15.05 0.76
C GLY A 40 -10.76 -15.49 1.85
N ARG A 41 -9.50 -15.80 1.52
CA ARG A 41 -8.48 -16.31 2.47
C ARG A 41 -8.14 -15.32 3.59
N ARG A 42 -7.83 -15.83 4.79
CA ARG A 42 -7.26 -15.01 5.89
C ARG A 42 -5.84 -14.57 5.52
N GLY A 43 -5.46 -13.35 5.89
CA GLY A 43 -4.11 -12.80 5.63
C GLY A 43 -3.92 -12.15 4.26
N THR A 44 -4.91 -12.24 3.36
CA THR A 44 -4.83 -11.55 2.06
C THR A 44 -5.15 -10.07 2.18
N SER A 45 -4.68 -9.30 1.20
CA SER A 45 -4.95 -7.88 1.00
C SER A 45 -6.43 -7.54 1.02
N THR A 46 -6.77 -6.35 1.47
CA THR A 46 -8.13 -5.83 1.31
C THR A 46 -8.08 -4.56 0.49
N TRP A 47 -9.20 -4.24 -0.16
CA TRP A 47 -9.31 -3.04 -0.98
C TRP A 47 -9.17 -1.75 -0.14
N LEU A 48 -9.69 -1.75 1.09
CA LEU A 48 -9.73 -0.57 1.93
C LEU A 48 -8.71 -0.63 3.07
N GLN A 49 -7.95 0.45 3.20
CA GLN A 49 -7.10 0.73 4.34
C GLN A 49 -7.50 2.04 5.00
N TYR A 50 -7.20 2.21 6.29
CA TYR A 50 -7.46 3.46 7.00
C TYR A 50 -6.43 3.80 8.08
N CYS A 51 -6.36 5.10 8.37
CA CYS A 51 -5.78 5.63 9.59
C CYS A 51 -6.91 6.05 10.54
N PRO A 52 -7.01 5.48 11.76
CA PRO A 52 -8.11 5.81 12.68
C PRO A 52 -8.11 7.29 13.07
N GLN A 53 -6.94 7.92 13.21
CA GLN A 53 -6.84 9.33 13.56
C GLN A 53 -7.28 10.26 12.43
N CYS A 54 -6.99 9.91 11.17
CA CYS A 54 -7.56 10.67 10.05
C CYS A 54 -9.08 10.58 10.07
N LEU A 55 -9.64 9.37 10.21
CA LEU A 55 -11.09 9.22 10.29
C LEU A 55 -11.70 9.95 11.50
N ALA A 56 -10.98 10.09 12.61
CA ALA A 56 -11.45 10.79 13.79
C ALA A 56 -11.40 12.32 13.65
N GLY A 57 -10.38 12.84 12.96
CA GLY A 57 -10.17 14.28 12.76
C GLY A 57 -10.88 14.86 11.54
N ASP A 58 -11.32 14.02 10.60
CA ASP A 58 -12.12 14.44 9.46
C ASP A 58 -13.55 14.80 9.93
N GLU A 59 -14.01 16.01 9.60
CA GLU A 59 -15.40 16.44 9.82
C GLU A 59 -16.40 15.44 9.19
N HIS A 60 -16.06 14.96 7.99
CA HIS A 60 -16.77 13.93 7.25
C HIS A 60 -15.82 12.75 6.98
N PRO A 61 -15.80 11.71 7.84
CA PRO A 61 -14.82 10.62 7.73
C PRO A 61 -14.92 9.86 6.41
N TYR A 62 -13.80 9.74 5.70
CA TYR A 62 -13.75 9.06 4.40
C TYR A 62 -12.47 8.23 4.21
N PHE A 63 -12.55 7.20 3.38
CA PHE A 63 -11.40 6.40 3.00
C PHE A 63 -10.63 7.08 1.87
N ARG A 64 -9.38 7.50 2.16
CA ARG A 64 -8.54 8.21 1.19
C ARG A 64 -8.12 7.26 0.07
N ARG A 65 -8.23 7.71 -1.18
CA ARG A 65 -7.87 6.88 -2.36
C ARG A 65 -6.40 6.50 -2.39
N SER A 66 -5.50 7.35 -1.91
CA SER A 66 -4.06 7.06 -1.81
C SER A 66 -3.74 5.88 -0.89
N TRP A 67 -4.61 5.57 0.07
CA TRP A 67 -4.47 4.40 0.94
C TRP A 67 -4.71 3.08 0.20
N ARG A 68 -5.15 3.11 -1.07
CA ARG A 68 -5.31 1.90 -1.89
C ARG A 68 -4.01 1.40 -2.52
N LEU A 69 -2.90 2.11 -2.36
CA LEU A 69 -1.64 1.64 -2.94
C LEU A 69 -1.02 0.57 -2.04
N ALA A 70 -0.55 -0.52 -2.65
CA ALA A 70 0.12 -1.60 -1.95
C ALA A 70 1.37 -1.12 -1.21
N THR A 71 2.03 -0.07 -1.71
CA THR A 71 3.19 0.56 -1.05
C THR A 71 2.80 1.55 0.05
N LYS A 72 1.52 1.92 0.17
CA LYS A 72 1.03 2.77 1.25
C LYS A 72 0.77 1.92 2.49
N VAL A 73 1.73 1.94 3.41
CA VAL A 73 1.67 1.18 4.67
C VAL A 73 1.50 2.08 5.88
N SER A 74 1.71 3.39 5.74
CA SER A 74 1.68 4.37 6.80
C SER A 74 0.86 5.62 6.47
N CYS A 75 0.36 6.28 7.51
CA CYS A 75 -0.26 7.59 7.41
C CYS A 75 0.81 8.69 7.44
N ARG A 76 0.80 9.60 6.46
CA ARG A 76 1.71 10.76 6.41
C ARG A 76 1.48 11.74 7.57
N HIS A 77 0.22 11.96 7.94
CA HIS A 77 -0.15 12.94 8.96
C HIS A 77 0.13 12.42 10.37
N HIS A 78 -0.22 11.16 10.62
CA HIS A 78 -0.22 10.57 11.96
C HIS A 78 0.94 9.62 12.24
N ARG A 79 1.79 9.35 11.24
CA ARG A 79 2.98 8.48 11.31
C ARG A 79 2.71 7.12 11.95
N CYS A 80 1.52 6.57 11.70
CA CYS A 80 1.10 5.26 12.17
C CYS A 80 0.86 4.33 10.98
N GLY A 81 0.95 3.01 11.22
CA GLY A 81 0.56 2.01 10.24
C GLY A 81 -0.91 2.14 9.85
N LEU A 82 -1.23 1.85 8.60
CA LEU A 82 -2.60 1.75 8.13
C LEU A 82 -3.20 0.40 8.53
N ARG A 83 -4.51 0.38 8.79
CA ARG A 83 -5.29 -0.82 9.11
C ARG A 83 -6.16 -1.21 7.92
N ASP A 84 -6.35 -2.50 7.68
CA ASP A 84 -7.27 -3.03 6.66
C ASP A 84 -8.35 -3.96 7.25
N ARG A 85 -8.37 -4.07 8.59
CA ARG A 85 -9.28 -4.92 9.35
C ARG A 85 -9.85 -4.17 10.55
N CYS A 86 -11.04 -4.57 10.95
CA CYS A 86 -11.66 -4.10 12.18
C CYS A 86 -10.89 -4.66 13.38
N PRO A 87 -10.49 -3.83 14.37
CA PRO A 87 -9.79 -4.33 15.56
C PRO A 87 -10.69 -5.19 16.46
N SER A 88 -12.01 -5.01 16.40
CA SER A 88 -12.97 -5.77 17.21
C SER A 88 -13.25 -7.15 16.61
N CYS A 89 -13.70 -7.22 15.35
CA CYS A 89 -14.11 -8.51 14.75
C CYS A 89 -13.08 -9.12 13.79
N GLN A 90 -11.95 -8.46 13.52
CA GLN A 90 -10.86 -8.89 12.63
C GLN A 90 -11.26 -9.12 11.16
N ARG A 91 -12.53 -8.90 10.81
CA ARG A 91 -13.00 -8.89 9.43
C ARG A 91 -12.44 -7.68 8.68
N ARG A 92 -12.35 -7.84 7.35
CA ARG A 92 -11.84 -6.83 6.44
C ARG A 92 -12.76 -5.60 6.47
N ILE A 93 -12.20 -4.45 6.12
CA ILE A 93 -13.01 -3.25 5.95
C ILE A 93 -13.73 -3.33 4.60
N GLU A 94 -15.05 -3.46 4.66
CA GLU A 94 -15.93 -3.58 3.50
C GLU A 94 -17.02 -2.51 3.59
N ALA A 95 -16.61 -1.23 3.68
CA ALA A 95 -17.53 -0.09 3.83
C ALA A 95 -18.55 0.03 2.68
N TYR A 96 -18.26 -0.57 1.52
CA TYR A 96 -19.18 -0.68 0.38
C TYR A 96 -20.27 -1.75 0.56
N GLY A 97 -20.13 -2.66 1.51
CA GLY A 97 -21.10 -3.73 1.79
C GLY A 97 -22.28 -3.30 2.66
N GLN A 98 -22.49 -1.99 2.83
CA GLN A 98 -23.55 -1.43 3.64
C GLN A 98 -24.89 -1.50 2.89
N SER A 99 -25.91 -2.10 3.52
CA SER A 99 -27.28 -2.17 2.98
C SER A 99 -28.12 -0.94 3.32
N LYS A 100 -27.60 -0.03 4.13
CA LYS A 100 -28.25 1.21 4.58
C LYS A 100 -27.24 2.35 4.47
N LEU A 101 -27.75 3.58 4.34
CA LEU A 101 -26.94 4.79 4.31
C LEU A 101 -26.40 5.10 5.72
N VAL A 102 -25.38 4.36 6.15
CA VAL A 102 -24.70 4.57 7.44
C VAL A 102 -23.32 5.17 7.20
N PRO A 103 -22.74 5.90 8.17
CA PRO A 103 -21.39 6.41 8.02
C PRO A 103 -20.37 5.29 7.75
N GLN A 104 -19.48 5.52 6.78
CA GLN A 104 -18.53 4.51 6.30
C GLN A 104 -17.51 4.07 7.37
N HIS A 105 -17.34 4.87 8.43
CA HIS A 105 -16.42 4.57 9.53
C HIS A 105 -16.94 3.51 10.51
N PHE A 106 -18.16 3.00 10.35
CA PHE A 106 -18.65 1.86 11.12
C PHE A 106 -18.33 0.54 10.42
N CYS A 107 -17.83 -0.44 11.19
CA CYS A 107 -17.64 -1.79 10.68
C CYS A 107 -18.98 -2.44 10.33
N VAL A 108 -19.16 -2.82 9.07
CA VAL A 108 -20.39 -3.43 8.54
C VAL A 108 -20.75 -4.77 9.18
N HIS A 109 -19.80 -5.41 9.86
CA HIS A 109 -20.01 -6.73 10.44
C HIS A 109 -20.29 -6.73 11.95
N CYS A 110 -19.79 -5.73 12.69
CA CYS A 110 -19.91 -5.71 14.15
C CYS A 110 -20.28 -4.33 14.72
N GLY A 111 -20.45 -3.31 13.88
CA GLY A 111 -20.79 -1.96 14.32
C GLY A 111 -19.67 -1.18 15.02
N PHE A 112 -18.47 -1.76 15.18
CA PHE A 112 -17.34 -1.04 15.79
C PHE A 112 -17.01 0.24 15.03
N ASP A 113 -16.88 1.35 15.76
CA ASP A 113 -16.45 2.65 15.24
C ASP A 113 -14.94 2.64 14.96
N LEU A 114 -14.56 2.60 13.69
CA LEU A 114 -13.17 2.51 13.25
C LEU A 114 -12.31 3.72 13.70
N ARG A 115 -12.92 4.86 14.04
CA ARG A 115 -12.23 6.04 14.58
C ARG A 115 -11.63 5.77 15.97
N LYS A 116 -12.22 4.82 16.72
CA LYS A 116 -11.76 4.41 18.05
C LYS A 116 -10.65 3.36 18.02
N ALA A 117 -10.20 2.93 16.84
CA ALA A 117 -9.13 1.95 16.74
C ALA A 117 -7.79 2.53 17.22
N SER A 118 -7.00 1.74 17.95
CA SER A 118 -5.66 2.15 18.38
C SER A 118 -4.71 2.36 17.20
N LYS A 119 -3.67 3.15 17.40
CA LYS A 119 -2.59 3.31 16.41
C LYS A 119 -1.90 1.97 16.16
N VAL A 120 -1.54 1.72 14.90
CA VAL A 120 -0.56 0.68 14.56
C VAL A 120 0.81 1.35 14.61
N ILE A 121 1.72 0.78 15.40
CA ILE A 121 3.11 1.24 15.45
C ILE A 121 3.81 0.82 14.15
N ILE A 122 4.65 1.71 13.63
CA ILE A 122 5.52 1.45 12.49
C ILE A 122 6.84 2.15 12.74
N SER A 123 7.95 1.53 12.32
CA SER A 123 9.26 2.16 12.47
C SER A 123 9.38 3.47 11.66
N VAL A 124 10.17 4.42 12.17
CA VAL A 124 10.45 5.69 11.46
C VAL A 124 11.07 5.42 10.08
N ALA A 125 11.98 4.44 10.00
CA ALA A 125 12.63 4.06 8.75
C ALA A 125 11.62 3.51 7.73
N ALA A 126 10.69 2.64 8.13
CA ALA A 126 9.63 2.13 7.25
C ALA A 126 8.69 3.23 6.77
N HIS A 127 8.33 4.17 7.65
CA HIS A 127 7.53 5.34 7.30
C HIS A 127 8.24 6.23 6.26
N LEU A 128 9.54 6.47 6.43
CA LEU A 128 10.34 7.24 5.47
C LEU A 128 10.43 6.54 4.12
N VAL A 129 10.61 5.22 4.10
CA VAL A 129 10.64 4.43 2.86
C VAL A 129 9.30 4.52 2.12
N ASP A 130 8.16 4.33 2.79
CA ASP A 130 6.82 4.56 2.22
C ASP A 130 6.73 5.97 1.62
N TYR A 131 7.12 6.99 2.40
CA TYR A 131 7.05 8.37 1.96
C TYR A 131 7.90 8.66 0.71
N ARG A 132 9.12 8.11 0.64
CA ARG A 132 10.01 8.27 -0.52
C ARG A 132 9.48 7.53 -1.74
N ILE A 133 8.94 6.33 -1.56
CA ILE A 133 8.28 5.60 -2.66
C ILE A 133 7.08 6.39 -3.20
N ASP A 134 6.24 6.97 -2.34
CA ASP A 134 5.11 7.81 -2.77
C ASP A 134 5.58 9.05 -3.55
N GLN A 135 6.68 9.70 -3.16
CA GLN A 135 7.27 10.81 -3.92
C GLN A 135 7.77 10.36 -5.30
N MET A 136 8.50 9.24 -5.36
CA MET A 136 9.02 8.70 -6.63
C MET A 136 7.89 8.30 -7.58
N CYS A 137 6.81 7.70 -7.07
CA CYS A 137 5.64 7.34 -7.87
C CYS A 137 4.89 8.56 -8.43
N ARG A 138 5.00 9.73 -7.80
CA ARG A 138 4.36 10.98 -8.25
C ARG A 138 5.26 11.84 -9.13
N GLY A 139 6.55 11.57 -9.18
CA GLY A 139 7.52 12.34 -9.96
C GLY A 139 7.42 12.04 -11.46
N ALA A 140 7.43 13.08 -12.30
CA ALA A 140 7.27 12.98 -13.75
C ALA A 140 8.58 12.67 -14.53
N SER A 141 9.72 12.53 -13.84
CA SER A 141 11.05 12.54 -14.48
C SER A 141 11.58 11.17 -14.89
N VAL A 142 10.77 10.11 -14.82
CA VAL A 142 11.22 8.73 -15.07
C VAL A 142 10.69 8.24 -16.42
N THR A 143 11.56 7.64 -17.24
CA THR A 143 11.12 7.00 -18.48
C THR A 143 10.12 5.86 -18.20
N PRO A 144 9.17 5.57 -19.10
CA PRO A 144 8.18 4.51 -18.87
C PRO A 144 8.81 3.13 -18.57
N GLU A 145 9.96 2.83 -19.15
CA GLU A 145 10.69 1.59 -18.89
C GLU A 145 11.24 1.52 -17.46
N HIS A 146 11.96 2.54 -17.02
CA HIS A 146 12.46 2.61 -15.65
C HIS A 146 11.32 2.61 -14.63
N GLN A 147 10.20 3.24 -14.95
CA GLN A 147 9.00 3.21 -14.11
C GLN A 147 8.48 1.77 -13.97
N ARG A 148 8.33 1.02 -15.07
CA ARG A 148 7.87 -0.39 -15.01
C ARG A 148 8.80 -1.25 -14.16
N VAL A 149 10.12 -1.14 -14.35
CA VAL A 149 11.10 -1.90 -13.56
C VAL A 149 11.01 -1.52 -12.08
N PHE A 150 10.88 -0.23 -11.77
CA PHE A 150 10.71 0.25 -10.41
C PHE A 150 9.45 -0.32 -9.74
N LEU A 151 8.29 -0.24 -10.42
CA LEU A 151 7.03 -0.78 -9.92
C LEU A 151 7.11 -2.31 -9.71
N ALA A 152 7.72 -3.04 -10.65
CA ALA A 152 7.93 -4.48 -10.52
C ALA A 152 8.77 -4.83 -9.28
N ARG A 153 9.86 -4.09 -9.02
CA ARG A 153 10.70 -4.28 -7.82
C ARG A 153 9.94 -3.99 -6.54
N LEU A 154 9.13 -2.92 -6.51
CA LEU A 154 8.29 -2.60 -5.36
C LEU A 154 7.34 -3.75 -5.04
N LEU A 155 6.65 -4.29 -6.05
CA LEU A 155 5.74 -5.42 -5.87
C LEU A 155 6.45 -6.67 -5.34
N GLN A 156 7.73 -6.86 -5.65
CA GLN A 156 8.53 -8.01 -5.23
C GLN A 156 9.22 -7.83 -3.86
N ILE A 157 9.08 -6.69 -3.18
CA ILE A 157 9.65 -6.46 -1.82
C ILE A 157 9.46 -7.67 -0.87
N PRO A 158 8.30 -8.35 -0.79
CA PRO A 158 8.13 -9.52 0.06
C PRO A 158 9.15 -10.63 -0.24
N THR A 159 9.39 -10.94 -1.51
CA THR A 159 10.39 -11.94 -1.95
C THR A 159 11.80 -11.55 -1.51
N LEU A 160 12.10 -10.25 -1.46
CA LEU A 160 13.38 -9.77 -1.00
C LEU A 160 13.54 -10.00 0.51
N VAL A 161 12.53 -9.64 1.32
CA VAL A 161 12.70 -9.47 2.78
C VAL A 161 12.09 -10.57 3.64
N MET A 162 11.27 -11.45 3.08
CA MET A 162 10.62 -12.55 3.79
C MET A 162 11.21 -13.90 3.39
N THR A 163 11.56 -14.72 4.38
CA THR A 163 12.25 -16.01 4.17
C THR A 163 11.32 -17.14 3.72
N HIS A 164 10.04 -17.11 4.12
CA HIS A 164 9.05 -18.17 3.86
C HIS A 164 7.77 -17.62 3.25
N THR A 165 7.87 -16.49 2.54
CA THR A 165 6.69 -15.81 2.02
C THR A 165 7.02 -15.26 0.64
N SER A 166 6.55 -15.96 -0.39
CA SER A 166 6.67 -15.54 -1.78
C SER A 166 5.36 -14.91 -2.23
N GLY A 167 5.45 -13.80 -2.96
CA GLY A 167 4.26 -13.17 -3.54
C GLY A 167 4.40 -11.67 -3.73
N SER A 168 3.44 -11.11 -4.46
CA SER A 168 3.33 -9.67 -4.66
C SER A 168 2.81 -8.96 -3.41
N LEU A 169 3.29 -7.73 -3.14
CA LEU A 169 2.71 -6.83 -2.13
C LEU A 169 1.18 -6.75 -2.23
N LEU A 170 0.64 -6.82 -3.45
CA LEU A 170 -0.79 -6.73 -3.74
C LEU A 170 -1.62 -7.79 -3.02
N ASN A 171 -1.02 -8.92 -2.61
CA ASN A 171 -1.74 -10.04 -2.02
C ASN A 171 -1.73 -10.02 -0.49
N PHE A 172 -1.01 -9.11 0.15
CA PHE A 172 -0.77 -9.13 1.59
C PHE A 172 -1.65 -8.14 2.37
N SER A 173 -2.07 -8.54 3.56
CA SER A 173 -2.70 -7.63 4.52
C SER A 173 -1.82 -6.43 4.84
N SER A 174 -2.44 -5.36 5.33
CA SER A 174 -1.73 -4.15 5.76
C SER A 174 -0.65 -4.46 6.79
N SER A 175 -0.95 -5.32 7.78
CA SER A 175 0.01 -5.75 8.79
C SER A 175 1.24 -6.46 8.20
N THR A 176 1.05 -7.37 7.23
CA THR A 176 2.15 -8.08 6.58
C THR A 176 2.97 -7.13 5.71
N ARG A 177 2.32 -6.18 5.02
CA ARG A 177 3.03 -5.15 4.25
C ARG A 177 3.84 -4.20 5.13
N ILE A 178 3.31 -3.79 6.28
CA ILE A 178 4.07 -3.01 7.28
C ILE A 178 5.36 -3.77 7.66
N ARG A 179 5.25 -5.06 8.00
CA ARG A 179 6.42 -5.90 8.34
C ARG A 179 7.41 -6.01 7.17
N CYS A 180 6.93 -6.09 5.93
CA CYS A 180 7.80 -6.07 4.75
C CYS A 180 8.59 -4.76 4.68
N PHE A 181 7.93 -3.62 4.89
CA PHE A 181 8.56 -2.31 4.82
C PHE A 181 9.53 -2.06 5.97
N GLU A 182 9.26 -2.57 7.18
CA GLU A 182 10.20 -2.53 8.30
C GLU A 182 11.48 -3.30 7.97
N LYS A 183 11.36 -4.55 7.53
CA LYS A 183 12.53 -5.34 7.11
C LYS A 183 13.27 -4.76 5.92
N PHE A 184 12.54 -4.17 4.97
CA PHE A 184 13.12 -3.52 3.81
C PHE A 184 13.91 -2.29 4.22
N ALA A 185 13.35 -1.48 5.12
CA ALA A 185 14.04 -0.33 5.69
C ALA A 185 15.29 -0.74 6.46
N ASP A 186 15.23 -1.79 7.29
CA ASP A 186 16.41 -2.31 8.01
C ASP A 186 17.53 -2.70 7.04
N ARG A 187 17.20 -3.38 5.94
CA ARG A 187 18.18 -3.74 4.90
C ARG A 187 18.79 -2.51 4.22
N VAL A 188 17.98 -1.51 3.90
CA VAL A 188 18.48 -0.25 3.32
C VAL A 188 19.41 0.45 4.30
N CYS A 189 19.02 0.55 5.59
CA CYS A 189 19.85 1.14 6.63
C CYS A 189 21.19 0.41 6.80
N VAL A 190 21.19 -0.93 6.85
CA VAL A 190 22.43 -1.72 6.97
C VAL A 190 23.38 -1.46 5.80
N ARG A 191 22.86 -1.28 4.58
CA ARG A 191 23.69 -0.99 3.40
C ARG A 191 24.25 0.42 3.42
N ILE A 192 23.44 1.41 3.79
CA ILE A 192 23.91 2.79 3.98
C ILE A 192 25.01 2.84 5.03
N MET A 193 24.87 2.13 6.15
CA MET A 193 25.91 2.06 7.19
C MET A 193 27.20 1.35 6.74
N ARG A 194 27.16 0.61 5.62
CA ARG A 194 28.29 -0.16 5.09
C ARG A 194 28.89 0.47 3.81
N ASP A 195 28.41 1.65 3.40
CA ASP A 195 28.75 2.29 2.11
C ASP A 195 28.64 1.30 0.93
N ASP A 196 27.64 0.41 0.97
CA ASP A 196 27.44 -0.61 -0.04
C ASP A 196 26.54 -0.07 -1.18
N ASP A 197 27.17 0.26 -2.31
CA ASP A 197 26.52 0.78 -3.53
C ASP A 197 25.98 -0.31 -4.48
N SER A 198 26.06 -1.60 -4.11
CA SER A 198 25.50 -2.66 -4.95
C SER A 198 23.97 -2.55 -5.16
N ALA A 199 23.44 -3.15 -6.24
CA ALA A 199 22.01 -3.11 -6.50
C ALA A 199 21.22 -3.85 -5.40
N VAL A 200 20.24 -3.18 -4.76
CA VAL A 200 19.34 -3.78 -3.75
C VAL A 200 18.53 -4.94 -4.33
N TRP A 201 18.22 -4.86 -5.63
CA TRP A 201 17.54 -5.91 -6.36
C TRP A 201 18.54 -6.73 -7.19
N PRO A 202 18.45 -8.08 -7.21
CA PRO A 202 19.23 -8.90 -8.12
C PRO A 202 19.05 -8.43 -9.58
N SER A 203 20.10 -8.50 -10.40
CA SER A 203 19.97 -8.18 -11.83
C SER A 203 18.87 -9.06 -12.45
N PRO A 204 17.90 -8.47 -13.20
CA PRO A 204 16.87 -9.26 -13.87
C PRO A 204 17.45 -10.23 -14.91
N TYR A 205 18.71 -10.06 -15.31
CA TYR A 205 19.40 -10.86 -16.34
C TYR A 205 20.28 -12.00 -15.79
N ARG A 206 20.27 -12.30 -14.47
CA ARG A 206 21.17 -13.30 -13.88
C ARG A 206 20.60 -14.70 -13.68
N ALA A 207 19.44 -15.01 -14.26
CA ALA A 207 18.80 -16.31 -14.14
C ALA A 207 18.98 -17.18 -15.40
N GLU A 208 20.19 -17.29 -15.97
CA GLU A 208 20.43 -18.18 -17.12
C GLU A 208 21.92 -18.52 -17.31
N SER A 209 22.64 -18.90 -16.25
CA SER A 209 24.02 -19.42 -16.40
C SER A 209 24.47 -20.28 -15.21
N ALA A 210 23.68 -21.27 -14.82
CA ALA A 210 24.19 -22.33 -13.95
C ALA A 210 23.38 -23.62 -14.11
N GLY A 211 23.98 -24.62 -14.75
CA GLY A 211 23.56 -26.01 -14.57
C GLY A 211 23.08 -26.76 -15.82
N ASN A 212 23.87 -26.80 -16.89
CA ASN A 212 23.84 -28.00 -17.74
C ASN A 212 25.27 -28.46 -18.09
N ARG A 213 25.90 -29.14 -17.13
CA ARG A 213 26.99 -30.08 -17.38
C ARG A 213 26.72 -31.31 -16.54
N ARG A 214 26.01 -32.28 -17.11
CA ARG A 214 26.10 -33.71 -16.79
C ARG A 214 25.18 -34.50 -17.72
N ALA A 215 25.74 -34.90 -18.86
CA ALA A 215 25.40 -36.13 -19.58
C ALA A 215 26.34 -36.26 -20.77
N ASN A 216 27.55 -36.77 -20.54
CA ASN A 216 28.28 -37.46 -21.59
C ASN A 216 29.20 -38.50 -20.95
N THR A 217 28.60 -39.65 -20.66
CA THR A 217 29.27 -40.95 -20.54
C THR A 217 28.16 -41.99 -20.62
N LEU A 218 28.07 -42.68 -21.75
CA LEU A 218 28.27 -44.13 -21.82
C LEU A 218 28.17 -44.56 -23.30
N VAL A 219 29.07 -45.51 -23.60
CA VAL A 219 29.22 -46.29 -24.82
C VAL A 219 27.93 -47.04 -25.14
#